data_AF-A0AB74UAG5-F1
#
_entry.id   AF-A0AB74UAG5-F1
#
_cell.length_a   1.000
_cell.length_b   1.000
_cell.length_c   1.000
_cell.angle_alpha   90.00
_cell.angle_beta   90.00
_cell.angle_gamma   90.00
#
_symmetry.space_group_name_H-M   'P 1'
#
loop_
_entity.id
_entity.type
_entity.pdbx_description
1 polymer ?
#
loop_
_entity_poly.entity_id
_entity_poly.type
_entity_poly.pdbx_seq_one_letter_code
_entity_poly.pdbx_strand_id
1 'polypeptide(L)'
;MRQLELMGINQLLAVIRREPEGSTLRARALRRCLDELIEVEIEWRLDYRHLNLGHHKVSPLAGMGEGRGEVTGCVDHVMEAAERYRHACRWRSMAQALLVHLTERQRMALLLAGYAIPVQQWAQPVLGDQQRMEAIKQGHRGLTLAEVCGAQRVILQRLGYAMGASGSVFMTAEALRNSAKNARKMLVALVGEQAQMVA
;
A
#
# COMPACT_ATOMS: atom_id res chain seq x y z
N MET A 1 -15.81 21.89 0.67
CA MET A 1 -14.52 21.24 1.04
C MET A 1 -14.54 19.70 1.03
N ARG A 2 -15.70 19.01 1.02
CA ARG A 2 -15.84 17.53 0.96
C ARG A 2 -15.57 16.88 -0.40
N GLN A 3 -15.33 17.65 -1.46
CA GLN A 3 -15.25 17.10 -2.82
C GLN A 3 -13.97 16.28 -3.08
N LEU A 4 -12.79 16.70 -2.61
CA LEU A 4 -11.54 15.97 -2.85
C LEU A 4 -11.49 14.60 -2.16
N GLU A 5 -12.13 14.45 -1.00
CA GLU A 5 -12.11 13.22 -0.21
C GLU A 5 -12.85 12.07 -0.91
N LEU A 6 -13.84 12.41 -1.75
CA LEU A 6 -14.66 11.47 -2.52
C LEU A 6 -14.14 11.25 -3.95
N MET A 7 -13.06 11.92 -4.34
CA MET A 7 -12.51 11.81 -5.70
C MET A 7 -11.58 10.60 -5.83
N GLY A 8 -11.73 9.88 -6.93
CA GLY A 8 -10.78 8.83 -7.31
C GLY A 8 -9.47 9.39 -7.87
N ILE A 9 -8.43 8.54 -7.96
CA ILE A 9 -7.07 8.91 -8.39
C ILE A 9 -7.07 9.70 -9.72
N ASN A 10 -7.84 9.27 -10.73
CA ASN A 10 -7.95 9.97 -12.01
C ASN A 10 -8.45 11.43 -11.87
N GLN A 11 -9.46 11.64 -11.03
CA GLN A 11 -10.04 12.97 -10.80
C GLN A 11 -9.04 13.85 -10.04
N LEU A 12 -8.33 13.28 -9.05
CA LEU A 12 -7.28 13.97 -8.31
C LEU A 12 -6.13 14.39 -9.24
N LEU A 13 -5.66 13.50 -10.12
CA LEU A 13 -4.64 13.82 -11.13
C LEU A 13 -5.10 14.92 -12.08
N ALA A 14 -6.37 14.92 -12.49
CA ALA A 14 -6.94 15.98 -13.32
C ALA A 14 -6.95 17.34 -12.60
N VAL A 15 -7.29 17.37 -11.30
CA VAL A 15 -7.22 18.60 -10.48
C VAL A 15 -5.77 19.08 -10.36
N ILE A 16 -4.82 18.18 -10.11
CA ILE A 16 -3.39 18.52 -10.00
C ILE A 16 -2.87 19.20 -11.27
N ARG A 17 -3.30 18.74 -12.45
CA ARG A 17 -2.90 19.33 -13.73
C ARG A 17 -3.53 20.70 -14.00
N ARG A 18 -4.80 20.90 -13.62
CA ARG A 18 -5.54 22.14 -13.89
C ARG A 18 -5.11 23.28 -12.99
N GLU A 19 -4.77 22.97 -11.75
CA GLU A 19 -4.43 23.97 -10.74
C GLU A 19 -2.98 24.47 -10.89
N PRO A 20 -2.72 25.77 -10.67
CA PRO A 20 -1.37 26.32 -10.75
C PRO A 20 -0.48 25.80 -9.61
N GLU A 21 0.83 25.84 -9.85
CA GLU A 21 1.82 25.54 -8.80
C GLU A 21 1.69 26.51 -7.63
N GLY A 22 1.82 26.00 -6.41
CA GLY A 22 1.59 26.77 -5.18
C GLY A 22 0.12 26.92 -4.75
N SER A 23 -0.85 26.51 -5.58
CA SER A 23 -2.27 26.48 -5.18
C SER A 23 -2.49 25.57 -3.97
N THR A 24 -3.23 26.06 -2.98
CA THR A 24 -3.62 25.27 -1.79
C THR A 24 -4.47 24.05 -2.19
N LEU A 25 -5.28 24.18 -3.24
CA LEU A 25 -6.10 23.09 -3.78
C LEU A 25 -5.23 22.01 -4.42
N ARG A 26 -4.22 22.40 -5.22
CA ARG A 26 -3.24 21.47 -5.81
C ARG A 26 -2.48 20.71 -4.73
N ALA A 27 -1.98 21.40 -3.71
CA ALA A 27 -1.25 20.76 -2.61
C ALA A 27 -2.12 19.75 -1.85
N ARG A 28 -3.41 20.03 -1.67
CA ARG A 28 -4.37 19.09 -1.06
C ARG A 28 -4.65 17.90 -1.98
N ALA A 29 -4.84 18.12 -3.27
CA ALA A 29 -5.07 17.06 -4.25
C ALA A 29 -3.86 16.12 -4.37
N LEU A 30 -2.64 16.65 -4.35
CA LEU A 30 -1.40 15.86 -4.33
C LEU A 30 -1.33 14.94 -3.11
N ARG A 31 -1.59 15.47 -1.91
CA ARG A 31 -1.59 14.68 -0.68
C ARG A 31 -2.66 13.59 -0.72
N ARG A 32 -3.88 13.93 -1.15
CA ARG A 32 -4.97 12.97 -1.25
C ARG A 32 -4.68 11.88 -2.28
N CYS A 33 -4.10 12.23 -3.42
CA CYS A 33 -3.70 11.28 -4.46
C CYS A 33 -2.64 10.30 -3.94
N LEU A 34 -1.65 10.80 -3.20
CA LEU A 34 -0.66 9.95 -2.55
C LEU A 34 -1.31 9.00 -1.53
N ASP A 35 -2.25 9.49 -0.72
CA ASP A 35 -2.96 8.67 0.25
C ASP A 35 -3.73 7.54 -0.43
N GLU A 36 -4.48 7.83 -1.50
CA GLU A 36 -5.18 6.82 -2.31
C GLU A 36 -4.23 5.80 -2.95
N LEU A 37 -3.06 6.23 -3.44
CA LEU A 37 -2.05 5.31 -3.99
C LEU A 37 -1.46 4.39 -2.92
N ILE A 38 -1.27 4.89 -1.70
CA ILE A 38 -0.83 4.07 -0.55
C ILE A 38 -1.93 3.08 -0.16
N GLU A 39 -3.20 3.51 -0.16
CA GLU A 39 -4.34 2.64 0.10
C GLU A 39 -4.41 1.47 -0.89
N VAL A 40 -4.28 1.76 -2.20
CA VAL A 40 -4.21 0.73 -3.24
C VAL A 40 -3.09 -0.29 -2.98
N GLU A 41 -1.90 0.16 -2.58
CA GLU A 41 -0.79 -0.75 -2.27
C GLU A 41 -1.05 -1.58 -1.00
N ILE A 42 -1.67 -1.00 0.02
CA ILE A 42 -2.01 -1.71 1.27
C ILE A 42 -3.10 -2.76 0.99
N GLU A 43 -4.18 -2.39 0.31
CA GLU A 43 -5.24 -3.33 -0.10
C GLU A 43 -4.66 -4.45 -0.96
N TRP A 44 -3.79 -4.12 -1.92
CA TRP A 44 -3.12 -5.14 -2.73
C TRP A 44 -2.30 -6.11 -1.88
N ARG A 45 -1.56 -5.59 -0.89
CA ARG A 45 -0.76 -6.42 0.02
C ARG A 45 -1.59 -7.23 1.00
N LEU A 46 -2.81 -6.82 1.33
CA LEU A 46 -3.69 -7.48 2.30
C LEU A 46 -4.64 -8.49 1.64
N ASP A 47 -5.36 -8.07 0.60
CA ASP A 47 -6.39 -8.87 -0.06
C ASP A 47 -5.77 -9.85 -1.04
N TYR A 48 -4.87 -9.43 -1.93
CA TYR A 48 -4.35 -10.32 -2.98
C TYR A 48 -3.30 -11.35 -2.49
N ARG A 49 -3.23 -11.60 -1.17
CA ARG A 49 -2.49 -12.73 -0.59
C ARG A 49 -3.19 -14.08 -0.80
N HIS A 50 -4.51 -14.14 -0.91
CA HIS A 50 -5.17 -15.38 -1.35
C HIS A 50 -4.96 -15.63 -2.86
N LEU A 51 -4.51 -14.59 -3.59
CA LEU A 51 -3.92 -14.66 -4.93
C LEU A 51 -2.38 -14.61 -4.89
N ASN A 52 -1.76 -15.04 -3.76
CA ASN A 52 -0.31 -15.14 -3.56
C ASN A 52 0.46 -15.37 -4.87
N LEU A 53 0.96 -14.28 -5.47
CA LEU A 53 2.10 -14.32 -6.40
C LEU A 53 3.40 -14.52 -5.58
N GLY A 54 3.31 -15.38 -4.57
CA GLY A 54 4.40 -16.09 -3.95
C GLY A 54 4.17 -17.55 -4.30
N HIS A 55 4.67 -17.93 -5.48
CA HIS A 55 4.64 -19.28 -6.05
C HIS A 55 3.25 -19.90 -6.29
N HIS A 56 2.76 -19.77 -7.53
CA HIS A 56 2.08 -20.92 -8.15
C HIS A 56 3.11 -22.05 -8.23
N LYS A 57 2.71 -23.33 -8.07
CA LYS A 57 3.61 -24.51 -8.13
C LYS A 57 4.38 -24.69 -9.46
N VAL A 58 4.31 -23.72 -10.36
CA VAL A 58 4.92 -23.72 -11.71
C VAL A 58 5.45 -22.34 -12.13
N SER A 59 5.69 -21.41 -11.20
CA SER A 59 6.29 -20.12 -11.56
C SER A 59 7.70 -20.32 -12.18
N PRO A 60 8.04 -19.73 -13.33
CA PRO A 60 9.33 -19.92 -14.01
C PRO A 60 10.53 -19.37 -13.20
N LEU A 61 10.26 -18.53 -12.20
CA LEU A 61 11.25 -18.00 -11.26
C LEU A 61 11.40 -18.87 -9.99
N ALA A 62 10.57 -19.92 -9.83
CA ALA A 62 10.73 -20.90 -8.76
C ALA A 62 11.87 -21.91 -9.03
N GLY A 63 12.59 -21.75 -10.14
CA GLY A 63 13.63 -22.64 -10.62
C GLY A 63 15.05 -22.31 -10.17
N MET A 64 15.26 -21.92 -8.92
CA MET A 64 16.59 -22.09 -8.28
C MET A 64 16.69 -23.43 -7.52
N GLY A 65 15.86 -24.39 -7.90
CA GLY A 65 15.88 -25.76 -7.41
C GLY A 65 14.55 -26.45 -7.66
N GLU A 66 14.53 -27.38 -8.62
CA GLU A 66 13.53 -28.44 -8.82
C GLU A 66 12.18 -28.09 -9.50
N GLY A 67 11.99 -28.58 -10.73
CA GLY A 67 10.67 -28.78 -11.35
C GLY A 67 10.61 -28.56 -12.85
N ARG A 68 10.70 -29.63 -13.66
CA ARG A 68 10.42 -29.62 -15.10
C ARG A 68 8.90 -29.51 -15.32
N GLY A 69 8.42 -28.46 -15.99
CA GLY A 69 7.03 -28.32 -16.41
C GLY A 69 6.88 -28.58 -17.92
N GLU A 70 5.92 -29.41 -18.32
CA GLU A 70 5.59 -29.70 -19.72
C GLU A 70 4.71 -28.60 -20.34
N VAL A 71 4.83 -28.43 -21.67
CA VAL A 71 4.08 -27.44 -22.46
C VAL A 71 2.67 -27.97 -22.73
N THR A 72 1.67 -27.43 -22.03
CA THR A 72 0.25 -27.67 -22.34
C THR A 72 -0.28 -26.53 -23.19
N GLY A 73 -0.64 -26.80 -24.45
CA GLY A 73 -1.13 -25.85 -25.46
C GLY A 73 -2.51 -25.20 -25.19
N CYS A 74 -2.81 -24.86 -23.93
CA CYS A 74 -3.96 -24.05 -23.55
C CYS A 74 -3.56 -22.56 -23.54
N VAL A 75 -4.49 -21.69 -23.93
CA VAL A 75 -4.30 -20.23 -23.92
C VAL A 75 -3.93 -19.76 -22.51
N ASP A 76 -2.88 -18.96 -22.39
CA ASP A 76 -2.31 -18.52 -21.13
C ASP A 76 -3.31 -17.60 -20.37
N HIS A 77 -4.17 -18.21 -19.55
CA HIS A 77 -5.15 -17.51 -18.72
C HIS A 77 -4.50 -16.48 -17.79
N VAL A 78 -3.18 -16.56 -17.55
CA VAL A 78 -2.38 -15.57 -16.81
C VAL A 78 -2.20 -14.29 -17.62
N MET A 79 -1.98 -14.41 -18.93
CA MET A 79 -1.85 -13.27 -19.84
C MET A 79 -3.21 -12.58 -20.06
N GLU A 80 -4.29 -13.35 -20.18
CA GLU A 80 -5.66 -12.82 -20.31
C GLU A 80 -6.14 -12.12 -19.01
N ALA A 81 -5.75 -12.65 -17.84
CA ALA A 81 -5.92 -11.96 -16.57
C ALA A 81 -5.08 -10.68 -16.50
N ALA A 82 -3.80 -10.72 -16.90
CA ALA A 82 -2.92 -9.55 -16.91
C ALA A 82 -3.45 -8.42 -17.82
N GLU A 83 -4.10 -8.74 -18.93
CA GLU A 83 -4.77 -7.75 -19.80
C GLU A 83 -6.04 -7.18 -19.18
N ARG A 84 -6.91 -8.02 -18.58
CA ARG A 84 -8.12 -7.56 -17.89
C ARG A 84 -7.83 -6.72 -16.64
N TYR A 85 -6.74 -7.01 -15.92
CA TYR A 85 -6.31 -6.26 -14.73
C TYR A 85 -5.37 -5.09 -15.04
N ARG A 86 -4.98 -4.83 -16.29
CA ARG A 86 -4.01 -3.79 -16.69
C ARG A 86 -4.35 -2.40 -16.12
N HIS A 87 -5.63 -2.06 -16.00
CA HIS A 87 -6.09 -0.79 -15.40
C HIS A 87 -6.04 -0.78 -13.86
N ALA A 88 -6.32 -1.92 -13.19
CA ALA A 88 -6.15 -2.08 -11.73
C ALA A 88 -4.67 -2.13 -11.34
N CYS A 89 -3.83 -2.71 -12.20
CA CYS A 89 -2.37 -2.78 -12.04
C CYS A 89 -1.68 -1.44 -12.28
N ARG A 90 -2.30 -0.48 -12.99
CA ARG A 90 -1.68 0.83 -13.26
C ARG A 90 -1.42 1.61 -11.98
N TRP A 91 -2.41 1.75 -11.11
CA TRP A 91 -2.26 2.51 -9.86
C TRP A 91 -1.32 1.81 -8.89
N ARG A 92 -1.36 0.48 -8.86
CA ARG A 92 -0.36 -0.31 -8.13
C ARG A 92 1.05 -0.09 -8.68
N SER A 93 1.25 -0.13 -9.99
CA SER A 93 2.56 0.09 -10.61
C SER A 93 3.09 1.50 -10.30
N MET A 94 2.20 2.51 -10.34
CA MET A 94 2.53 3.88 -9.94
C MET A 94 2.88 3.96 -8.45
N ALA A 95 2.11 3.32 -7.57
CA ALA A 95 2.40 3.27 -6.14
C ALA A 95 3.75 2.59 -5.87
N GLN A 96 4.03 1.44 -6.51
CA GLN A 96 5.31 0.75 -6.39
C GLN A 96 6.48 1.61 -6.88
N ALA A 97 6.35 2.26 -8.03
CA ALA A 97 7.38 3.16 -8.55
C ALA A 97 7.68 4.29 -7.57
N LEU A 98 6.65 4.89 -6.94
CA LEU A 98 6.84 5.90 -5.90
C LEU A 98 7.58 5.32 -4.68
N LEU A 99 7.18 4.14 -4.20
CA LEU A 99 7.78 3.52 -3.02
C LEU A 99 9.25 3.09 -3.21
N VAL A 100 9.73 2.94 -4.45
CA VAL A 100 11.15 2.65 -4.76
C VAL A 100 12.07 3.79 -4.30
N HIS A 101 11.60 5.04 -4.30
CA HIS A 101 12.40 6.20 -3.88
C HIS A 101 12.55 6.33 -2.36
N LEU A 102 11.90 5.47 -1.59
CA LEU A 102 12.00 5.45 -0.14
C LEU A 102 12.95 4.36 0.33
N THR A 103 13.70 4.66 1.39
CA THR A 103 14.39 3.62 2.15
C THR A 103 13.39 2.60 2.70
N GLU A 104 13.82 1.36 2.92
CA GLU A 104 12.94 0.30 3.42
C GLU A 104 12.24 0.71 4.73
N ARG A 105 12.99 1.33 5.65
CA ARG A 105 12.43 1.87 6.90
C ARG A 105 11.34 2.92 6.64
N GLN A 106 11.55 3.87 5.75
CA GLN A 106 10.54 4.89 5.41
C GLN A 106 9.31 4.26 4.73
N ARG A 107 9.51 3.25 3.88
CA ARG A 107 8.43 2.51 3.23
C ARG A 107 7.58 1.76 4.26
N MET A 108 8.21 1.06 5.20
CA MET A 108 7.54 0.42 6.34
C MET A 108 6.75 1.44 7.16
N ALA A 109 7.35 2.59 7.48
CA ALA A 109 6.68 3.66 8.22
C ALA A 109 5.42 4.15 7.50
N LEU A 110 5.54 4.38 6.20
CA LEU A 110 4.47 4.90 5.37
C LEU A 110 3.29 3.93 5.29
N LEU A 111 3.56 2.65 5.06
CA LEU A 111 2.54 1.61 4.99
C LEU A 111 1.88 1.35 6.35
N LEU A 112 2.64 1.33 7.44
CA LEU A 112 2.09 1.24 8.79
C LEU A 112 1.20 2.44 9.12
N ALA A 113 1.65 3.66 8.81
CA ALA A 113 0.86 4.86 9.02
C ALA A 113 -0.43 4.89 8.17
N GLY A 114 -0.40 4.36 6.94
CA GLY A 114 -1.59 4.18 6.11
C GLY A 114 -2.51 3.06 6.61
N TYR A 115 -1.96 2.01 7.22
CA TYR A 115 -2.75 0.93 7.82
C TYR A 115 -3.66 1.43 8.95
N ALA A 116 -3.22 2.46 9.68
CA ALA A 116 -3.97 3.07 10.77
C ALA A 116 -5.19 3.84 10.26
N ILE A 117 -6.38 3.26 10.41
CA ILE A 117 -7.67 3.93 10.12
C ILE A 117 -8.48 4.04 11.41
N PRO A 118 -8.25 5.07 12.25
CA PRO A 118 -8.93 5.19 13.55
C PRO A 118 -10.43 5.48 13.41
N VAL A 119 -10.88 6.05 12.29
CA VAL A 119 -12.29 6.41 12.06
C VAL A 119 -13.18 5.17 11.85
N GLN A 120 -12.59 4.03 11.48
CA GLN A 120 -13.30 2.75 11.29
C GLN A 120 -13.46 1.93 12.59
N GLN A 121 -13.21 2.52 13.76
CA GLN A 121 -13.43 1.87 15.07
C GLN A 121 -14.87 1.39 15.33
N TRP A 122 -15.83 1.80 14.49
CA TRP A 122 -17.23 1.38 14.59
C TRP A 122 -17.49 -0.07 14.17
N ALA A 123 -16.49 -0.79 13.64
CA ALA A 123 -16.68 -2.17 13.17
C ALA A 123 -16.67 -3.24 14.28
N GLN A 124 -16.09 -2.96 15.45
CA GLN A 124 -16.28 -3.68 16.72
C GLN A 124 -15.26 -3.09 17.72
N PRO A 125 -15.66 -2.72 18.95
CA PRO A 125 -14.68 -2.43 19.99
C PRO A 125 -13.93 -3.73 20.23
N VAL A 126 -12.71 -3.85 19.72
CA VAL A 126 -11.95 -5.07 19.88
C VAL A 126 -11.58 -5.20 21.36
N LEU A 127 -12.38 -5.97 22.08
CA LEU A 127 -12.30 -6.18 23.52
C LEU A 127 -11.22 -7.23 23.79
N GLY A 128 -9.97 -6.77 23.82
CA GLY A 128 -8.82 -7.55 24.28
C GLY A 128 -7.71 -7.73 23.25
N ASP A 129 -6.46 -7.83 23.72
CA ASP A 129 -5.27 -7.90 22.87
C ASP A 129 -5.26 -9.12 21.94
N GLN A 130 -5.81 -10.26 22.38
CA GLN A 130 -5.92 -11.47 21.56
C GLN A 130 -6.89 -11.30 20.39
N GLN A 131 -8.07 -10.72 20.63
CA GLN A 131 -9.04 -10.45 19.57
C GLN A 131 -8.51 -9.42 18.58
N ARG A 132 -7.75 -8.42 19.05
CA ARG A 132 -7.09 -7.41 18.19
C ARG A 132 -6.09 -8.09 17.26
N MET A 133 -5.31 -9.01 17.81
CA MET A 133 -4.33 -9.73 17.02
C MET A 133 -4.97 -10.64 15.97
N GLU A 134 -6.08 -11.29 16.31
CA GLU A 134 -6.82 -12.12 15.36
C GLU A 134 -7.49 -11.27 14.27
N ALA A 135 -8.08 -10.13 14.62
CA ALA A 135 -8.65 -9.20 13.65
C ALA A 135 -7.59 -8.68 12.67
N ILE A 136 -6.39 -8.36 13.17
CA ILE A 136 -5.24 -7.99 12.32
C ILE A 136 -4.86 -9.15 11.41
N LYS A 137 -4.81 -10.41 11.89
CA LYS A 137 -4.57 -11.61 11.06
C LYS A 137 -5.68 -11.95 10.09
N GLN A 138 -6.86 -11.36 10.23
CA GLN A 138 -7.93 -11.43 9.24
C GLN A 138 -7.92 -10.26 8.25
N GLY A 139 -7.17 -9.20 8.54
CA GLY A 139 -6.97 -8.05 7.64
C GLY A 139 -7.82 -6.85 7.99
N HIS A 140 -8.47 -6.88 9.16
CA HIS A 140 -9.25 -5.75 9.64
C HIS A 140 -8.36 -4.55 9.92
N ARG A 141 -8.84 -3.39 9.48
CA ARG A 141 -8.23 -2.07 9.65
C ARG A 141 -9.18 -1.27 10.53
N GLY A 142 -8.66 -0.76 11.64
CA GLY A 142 -9.46 -0.12 12.69
C GLY A 142 -8.61 0.27 13.89
N LEU A 143 -7.32 0.51 13.65
CA LEU A 143 -6.32 0.72 14.69
C LEU A 143 -5.87 2.17 14.71
N THR A 144 -5.63 2.68 15.91
CA THR A 144 -4.87 3.90 16.10
C THR A 144 -3.40 3.70 15.72
N LEU A 145 -2.68 4.80 15.46
CA LEU A 145 -1.26 4.73 15.15
C LEU A 145 -0.43 4.09 16.28
N ALA A 146 -0.86 4.26 17.54
CA ALA A 146 -0.21 3.64 18.70
C ALA A 146 -0.41 2.12 18.70
N GLU A 147 -1.63 1.65 18.42
CA GLU A 147 -1.92 0.22 18.30
C GLU A 147 -1.20 -0.42 17.11
N VAL A 148 -1.11 0.29 15.96
CA VAL A 148 -0.28 -0.14 14.84
C VAL A 148 1.19 -0.26 15.24
N CYS A 149 1.72 0.69 16.02
CA CYS A 149 3.09 0.62 16.51
C CYS A 149 3.32 -0.60 17.42
N GLY A 150 2.35 -0.90 18.30
CA GLY A 150 2.40 -2.09 19.15
C GLY A 150 2.31 -3.42 18.37
N ALA A 151 1.48 -3.45 17.32
CA ALA A 151 1.27 -4.63 16.48
C ALA A 151 2.15 -4.65 15.21
N GLN A 152 3.14 -3.76 15.11
CA GLN A 152 3.86 -3.47 13.85
C GLN A 152 4.45 -4.71 13.20
N ARG A 153 4.92 -5.68 14.00
CA ARG A 153 5.51 -6.92 13.49
C ARG A 153 4.50 -7.72 12.68
N VAL A 154 3.31 -7.96 13.25
CA VAL A 154 2.26 -8.74 12.60
C VAL A 154 1.76 -8.01 11.36
N ILE A 155 1.60 -6.69 11.45
CA ILE A 155 1.17 -5.86 10.32
C ILE A 155 2.24 -5.85 9.20
N LEU A 156 3.53 -5.75 9.52
CA LEU A 156 4.60 -5.77 8.52
C LEU A 156 4.75 -7.15 7.86
N GLN A 157 4.62 -8.24 8.61
CA GLN A 157 4.53 -9.59 8.03
C GLN A 157 3.32 -9.69 7.09
N ARG A 158 2.20 -9.08 7.49
CA ARG A 158 0.99 -8.89 6.66
C ARG A 158 1.13 -7.92 5.49
N LEU A 159 2.18 -7.13 5.44
CA LEU A 159 2.52 -6.28 4.30
C LEU A 159 3.66 -6.88 3.45
N GLY A 160 4.17 -8.06 3.81
CA GLY A 160 5.11 -8.84 3.00
C GLY A 160 6.57 -8.70 3.43
N TYR A 161 6.83 -8.15 4.61
CA TYR A 161 8.18 -8.02 5.15
C TYR A 161 8.55 -9.24 5.99
N ALA A 162 9.74 -9.79 5.72
CA ALA A 162 10.32 -10.87 6.51
C ALA A 162 10.86 -10.31 7.84
N MET A 163 10.00 -10.24 8.86
CA MET A 163 10.39 -9.77 10.19
C MET A 163 10.97 -10.91 11.02
N GLY A 164 12.24 -10.78 11.43
CA GLY A 164 12.88 -11.66 12.41
C GLY A 164 12.25 -11.58 13.81
N ALA A 165 12.62 -12.50 14.70
CA ALA A 165 11.98 -12.72 16.01
C ALA A 165 11.97 -11.50 16.97
N SER A 166 12.82 -10.49 16.75
CA SER A 166 13.04 -9.35 17.65
C SER A 166 12.89 -7.96 17.01
N GLY A 167 12.43 -7.86 15.76
CA GLY A 167 12.44 -6.58 15.03
C GLY A 167 11.24 -5.67 15.33
N SER A 168 11.31 -4.83 16.36
CA SER A 168 10.54 -3.57 16.37
C SER A 168 11.31 -2.52 15.55
N VAL A 169 10.69 -2.00 14.50
CA VAL A 169 11.29 -1.00 13.59
C VAL A 169 11.09 0.41 14.14
N PHE A 170 9.97 0.63 14.82
CA PHE A 170 9.60 1.89 15.46
C PHE A 170 9.29 1.66 16.94
N MET A 171 9.98 2.37 17.82
CA MET A 171 9.77 2.23 19.27
C MET A 171 8.56 3.02 19.76
N THR A 172 8.18 4.08 19.06
CA THR A 172 7.08 4.97 19.45
C THR A 172 6.21 5.34 18.25
N ALA A 173 4.92 5.62 18.52
CA ALA A 173 3.99 6.13 17.51
C ALA A 173 4.47 7.45 16.90
N GLU A 174 5.20 8.26 17.67
CA GLU A 174 5.79 9.51 17.20
C GLU A 174 6.94 9.28 16.21
N ALA A 175 7.85 8.34 16.50
CA ALA A 175 8.93 7.98 15.58
C ALA A 175 8.36 7.42 14.26
N LEU A 176 7.34 6.57 14.35
CA LEU A 176 6.58 6.08 13.20
C LEU A 176 5.96 7.25 12.40
N ARG A 177 5.24 8.15 13.06
CA ARG A 177 4.61 9.33 12.45
C ARG A 177 5.63 10.22 11.74
N ASN A 178 6.74 10.53 12.38
CA ASN A 178 7.77 11.41 11.86
C ASN A 178 8.45 10.79 10.63
N SER A 179 8.76 9.49 10.68
CA SER A 179 9.31 8.77 9.54
C SER A 179 8.34 8.73 8.35
N ALA A 180 7.06 8.44 8.60
CA ALA A 180 6.03 8.46 7.57
C ALA A 180 5.81 9.87 6.99
N LYS A 181 5.84 10.92 7.82
CA LYS A 181 5.72 12.32 7.39
C LYS A 181 6.85 12.72 6.45
N ASN A 182 8.09 12.33 6.77
CA ASN A 182 9.24 12.61 5.92
C ASN A 182 9.16 11.85 4.59
N ALA A 183 8.75 10.58 4.63
CA ALA A 183 8.49 9.79 3.44
C ALA A 183 7.42 10.44 2.53
N ARG A 184 6.29 10.88 3.11
CA ARG A 184 5.22 11.57 2.36
C ARG A 184 5.71 12.85 1.69
N LYS A 185 6.52 13.67 2.38
CA LYS A 185 7.08 14.90 1.79
C LYS A 185 7.89 14.60 0.53
N MET A 186 8.72 13.56 0.55
CA MET A 186 9.50 13.14 -0.62
C MET A 186 8.59 12.67 -1.77
N LEU A 187 7.58 11.85 -1.46
CA LEU A 187 6.69 11.30 -2.49
C LEU A 187 5.72 12.31 -3.08
N VAL A 188 5.25 13.29 -2.32
CA VAL A 188 4.34 14.33 -2.82
C VAL A 188 4.96 15.10 -3.99
N ALA A 189 6.27 15.37 -3.94
CA ALA A 189 6.98 15.99 -5.06
C ALA A 189 6.92 15.10 -6.32
N LEU A 190 7.23 13.82 -6.17
CA LEU A 190 7.24 12.84 -7.27
C LEU A 190 5.85 12.58 -7.87
N VAL A 191 4.78 12.62 -7.06
CA VAL A 191 3.40 12.53 -7.57
C VAL A 191 3.09 13.70 -8.51
N GLY A 192 3.63 14.89 -8.23
CA GLY A 192 3.49 16.06 -9.10
C GLY A 192 4.12 15.85 -10.48
N GLU A 193 5.33 15.28 -10.51
CA GLU A 193 6.05 14.95 -11.75
C GLU A 193 5.32 13.85 -12.54
N GLN A 194 4.85 12.80 -11.85
CA GLN A 194 4.09 11.71 -12.48
C GLN A 194 2.75 12.17 -13.04
N ALA A 195 2.08 13.13 -12.40
CA ALA A 195 0.82 13.68 -12.90
C ALA A 195 0.97 14.41 -14.24
N GLN A 196 2.17 14.93 -14.55
CA GLN A 196 2.50 15.56 -15.82
C GLN A 196 2.78 14.54 -16.93
N MET A 197 3.42 13.40 -16.60
CA MET A 197 3.76 12.34 -17.58
C MET A 197 2.59 11.44 -17.98
N VAL A 198 1.52 11.41 -17.18
CA VAL A 198 0.31 10.61 -17.42
C VAL A 198 -0.68 11.28 -18.39
N ALA A 199 -0.38 12.49 -18.88
CA ALA A 199 -1.14 13.22 -19.89
C ALA A 199 -0.80 12.77 -21.31
#